data_AF-A0A5S9MCC5-F1
#
_entry.id   AF-A0A5S9MCC5-F1
#
_cell.length_a   1.000
_cell.length_b   1.000
_cell.length_c   1.000
_cell.angle_alpha   90.00
_cell.angle_beta   90.00
_cell.angle_gamma   90.00
#
_symmetry.space_group_name_H-M   'P 1'
#
loop_
_entity.id
_entity.type
_entity.pdbx_description
1 polymer ?
#
loop_
_entity_poly.entity_id
_entity_poly.type
_entity_poly.pdbx_seq_one_letter_code
_entity_poly.pdbx_strand_id
1 'polypeptide(L)' 'MAEGKFREDLYYRMNRYPISIPPLRQRLEDIDSLSKRLIQKINLDYGRNVSGLTEQALKKTAII' A
#
# COMPACT_ATOMS: atom_id res chain seq x y z
N MET A 1 -28.78 -3.56 13.72
CA MET A 1 -28.43 -3.70 15.15
C MET A 1 -27.18 -2.89 15.40
N ALA A 2 -27.32 -1.82 16.17
CA ALA A 2 -26.34 -0.75 16.32
C ALA A 2 -25.07 -1.26 17.00
N GLU A 3 -23.94 -1.22 16.30
CA GLU A 3 -22.63 -1.50 16.90
C GLU A 3 -22.26 -0.35 17.84
N GLY A 4 -22.63 -0.48 19.12
CA GLY A 4 -22.19 0.38 20.22
C GLY A 4 -20.70 0.22 20.53
N LYS A 5 -19.82 0.40 19.53
CA LYS A 5 -18.37 0.19 19.66
C LYS A 5 -17.55 1.48 19.79
N PHE A 6 -18.13 2.64 19.54
CA PHE A 6 -17.42 3.93 19.66
C PHE A 6 -18.26 4.97 20.39
N ARG A 7 -17.70 5.55 21.47
CA ARG A 7 -18.28 6.75 22.10
C ARG A 7 -18.18 7.89 21.10
N GLU A 8 -19.33 8.51 20.80
CA GLU A 8 -19.45 9.60 19.81
C GLU A 8 -18.47 10.76 20.10
N ASP A 9 -18.25 11.10 21.38
CA ASP A 9 -17.33 12.20 21.77
C ASP A 9 -15.87 11.97 21.35
N LEU A 10 -15.40 10.71 21.41
CA LEU A 10 -14.04 10.35 20.97
C LEU A 10 -13.93 10.34 19.45
N TYR A 11 -15.00 9.97 18.74
CA TYR A 11 -15.07 10.02 17.29
C TYR A 11 -14.95 11.47 16.79
N TYR A 12 -15.65 12.42 17.42
CA TYR A 12 -15.57 13.84 17.06
C TYR A 12 -14.17 14.45 17.28
N ARG A 13 -13.39 13.97 18.26
CA ARG A 13 -12.02 14.46 18.48
C ARG A 13 -10.99 13.81 17.56
N MET A 14 -11.10 12.51 17.29
CA MET A 14 -10.17 11.80 16.40
C MET A 14 -10.44 12.08 14.92
N ASN A 15 -11.69 12.32 14.53
CA ASN A 15 -12.07 12.49 13.13
C ASN A 15 -12.00 13.95 12.64
N ARG A 16 -11.28 14.83 13.36
CA ARG A 16 -11.11 16.24 12.96
C ARG A 16 -10.36 16.39 11.64
N TYR A 17 -9.52 15.43 11.29
CA TYR A 17 -8.83 15.32 10.00
C TYR A 17 -8.80 13.85 9.56
N PRO A 18 -9.83 13.36 8.85
CA PRO A 18 -9.81 12.01 8.31
C PRO A 18 -8.72 11.92 7.23
N ILE A 19 -7.60 11.26 7.53
CA ILE A 19 -6.59 10.90 6.53
C ILE A 19 -7.11 9.64 5.84
N SER A 20 -7.78 9.84 4.70
CA SER A 20 -8.16 8.72 3.83
C SER A 20 -6.93 8.31 3.03
N ILE A 21 -6.35 7.15 3.37
CA ILE A 21 -5.26 6.57 2.58
C ILE A 21 -5.91 5.82 1.41
N PRO A 22 -5.69 6.25 0.15
CA PRO A 22 -6.28 5.57 -0.97
C PRO A 22 -5.73 4.14 -1.04
N PRO A 23 -6.57 3.14 -1.35
CA PRO A 23 -6.09 1.79 -1.60
C PRO A 23 -5.11 1.79 -2.79
N LEU A 24 -4.18 0.85 -2.80
CA LEU A 24 -3.14 0.77 -3.84
C LEU A 24 -3.73 0.64 -5.25
N ARG A 25 -4.95 0.08 -5.39
CA ARG A 25 -5.70 0.02 -6.66
C ARG A 25 -6.04 1.40 -7.26
N GLN A 26 -6.14 2.44 -6.43
CA GLN A 26 -6.33 3.82 -6.89
C GLN A 26 -5.01 4.56 -7.11
N ARG A 27 -3.88 3.93 -6.79
CA ARG A 27 -2.52 4.50 -6.86
C ARG A 27 -1.57 3.54 -7.59
N LEU A 28 -1.98 3.09 -8.78
CA LEU A 28 -1.22 2.13 -9.58
C LEU A 28 0.17 2.64 -9.97
N GLU A 29 0.32 3.96 -10.09
CA GLU A 29 1.59 4.63 -10.39
C GLU A 29 2.67 4.41 -9.30
N ASP A 30 2.26 4.20 -8.05
CA ASP A 30 3.19 3.94 -6.94
C ASP A 30 3.73 2.50 -6.91
N ILE A 31 3.11 1.57 -7.66
CA ILE A 31 3.47 0.15 -7.65
C ILE A 31 4.91 -0.07 -8.09
N ASP A 32 5.38 0.65 -9.11
CA ASP A 32 6.75 0.51 -9.62
C ASP A 32 7.78 0.92 -8.56
N SER A 33 7.58 2.08 -7.94
CA SER A 33 8.46 2.61 -6.89
C SER A 33 8.49 1.71 -5.65
N LEU A 34 7.32 1.22 -5.22
CA LEU A 34 7.20 0.28 -4.10
C LEU A 34 7.89 -1.05 -4.42
N SER A 35 7.70 -1.56 -5.63
CA SER A 35 8.29 -2.83 -6.05
C SER A 35 9.81 -2.77 -6.11
N LYS A 36 10.38 -1.70 -6.68
CA LYS A 36 11.84 -1.48 -6.70
C LYS A 36 12.44 -1.49 -5.30
N ARG A 37 11.79 -0.80 -4.35
CA ARG A 37 12.25 -0.74 -2.96
C ARG A 37 12.15 -2.08 -2.25
N LEU A 38 11.09 -2.85 -2.51
CA LEU A 38 10.92 -4.21 -1.99
C LEU A 38 11.99 -5.16 -2.54
N ILE A 39 12.25 -5.11 -3.85
CA ILE A 39 13.28 -5.93 -4.51
C ILE A 39 14.66 -5.61 -3.93
N GLN A 40 14.99 -4.34 -3.76
CA GLN A 40 16.25 -3.95 -3.11
C GLN A 40 16.35 -4.51 -1.69
N LYS A 41 15.29 -4.40 -0.88
CA LYS A 41 15.28 -4.95 0.48
C LYS A 41 15.47 -6.47 0.50
N ILE A 42 14.77 -7.19 -0.37
CA ILE A 42 14.85 -8.66 -0.47
C ILE A 42 16.22 -9.09 -1.00
N ASN A 43 16.79 -8.37 -1.97
CA ASN A 43 18.13 -8.63 -2.47
C ASN A 43 19.19 -8.51 -1.37
N LEU A 44 19.07 -7.50 -0.50
CA LEU A 44 19.94 -7.33 0.66
C LEU A 44 19.78 -8.46 1.69
N ASP A 45 18.54 -8.87 1.96
CA ASP A 45 18.23 -9.88 2.99
C ASP A 45 18.65 -11.30 2.55
N TYR A 46 18.44 -11.64 1.28
CA TYR A 46 18.68 -12.98 0.73
C TYR A 46 19.97 -13.08 -0.12
N GLY A 47 20.76 -12.01 -0.21
CA GLY A 47 21.99 -11.98 -1.00
C GLY A 47 21.75 -12.21 -2.50
N ARG A 48 20.59 -11.85 -3.01
CA ARG A 48 20.21 -12.01 -4.43
C ARG A 48 20.45 -10.71 -5.20
N ASN A 49 20.57 -10.81 -6.52
CA ASN A 49 20.79 -9.64 -7.39
C ASN A 49 19.70 -9.55 -8.46
N VAL A 50 18.45 -9.43 -8.01
CA VAL A 50 17.30 -9.24 -8.90
C VAL A 50 17.29 -7.80 -9.39
N SER A 51 17.47 -7.60 -10.69
CA SER A 51 17.59 -6.27 -11.31
C SER A 51 16.27 -5.49 -11.37
N GLY A 52 15.12 -6.16 -11.22
CA GLY A 52 13.81 -5.54 -11.27
C GLY A 52 12.69 -6.51 -11.67
N LEU A 53 11.52 -5.96 -11.97
CA LEU A 53 10.40 -6.68 -12.58
C LEU A 53 10.40 -6.44 -14.09
N THR A 54 9.97 -7.44 -14.84
CA THR A 54 9.67 -7.26 -16.28
C THR A 54 8.40 -6.42 -16.44
N GLU A 55 8.28 -5.69 -17.55
CA GLU A 55 7.08 -4.87 -17.83
C GLU A 55 5.79 -5.69 -17.82
N GLN A 56 5.85 -6.96 -18.22
CA GLN A 56 4.71 -7.87 -18.16
C GLN A 56 4.27 -8.16 -16.71
N ALA A 57 5.22 -8.32 -15.80
CA ALA A 57 4.93 -8.53 -14.38
C ALA A 57 4.31 -7.28 -13.75
N LEU A 58 4.87 -6.09 -14.05
CA LEU A 58 4.33 -4.80 -13.60
C LEU A 58 2.90 -4.57 -14.09
N LYS A 59 2.62 -4.81 -15.39
CA LYS A 59 1.27 -4.69 -15.95
C LYS A 59 0.29 -5.65 -15.29
N LYS A 60 0.72 -6.86 -14.95
CA LYS A 60 -0.14 -7.85 -14.28
C LYS A 60 -0.50 -7.44 -12.85
N THR A 61 0.40 -6.77 -12.13
CA THR A 61 0.11 -6.24 -10.77
C THR A 61 -0.85 -5.06 -10.80
N ALA A 62 -0.91 -4.30 -11.90
CA ALA A 62 -1.79 -3.15 -12.05
C ALA A 62 -3.25 -3.48 -12.44
N ILE A 63 -3.52 -4.73 -12.87
CA ILE A 63 -4.83 -5.16 -13.40
C ILE A 63 -5.61 -6.05 -12.40
N ILE A 64 -5.02 -6.40 -11.24
CA ILE A 64 -5.64 -7.20 -10.17
C ILE A 64 -6.13 -6.29 -9.04
#